data_AF-A0A9D2UY42-F1
#
_entry.id   AF-A0A9D2UY42-F1
#
_cell.length_a   1.000
_cell.length_b   1.000
_cell.length_c   1.000
_cell.angle_alpha   90.00
_cell.angle_beta   90.00
_cell.angle_gamma   90.00
#
_symmetry.space_group_name_H-M   'P 1'
#
loop_
_entity.id
_entity.type
_entity.pdbx_description
1 polymer ?
#
loop_
_entity_poly.entity_id
_entity_poly.type
_entity_poly.pdbx_seq_one_letter_code
_entity_poly.pdbx_strand_id
1 'polypeptide(L)'
;MAFYDTNIHPTGNAMEARRSALANAALEACNPRTAQRAIGIAQTGGAITSRKCRRAENNTVLTAFVESSTGWGGSYRVSATVDEAAARLVDYACTCPASYQFEGPCKHCAALTLAFAQDPTSFEGYAESRRNATSPALADYLRRAERAMTLTEPGTVDFEVELTHAYGQWAARFKIAGPHGSYVLKDLAEFLQRMQQGVTYSYGKKLAFAHVDEAFSHRGRAIVAFLVQADAVRRESSKAVWYASQPGIKGRELPLAEEEVVALIAALDEGADPVVFVEGADVSSRRRSVASILDGNPPLSVSMSRKTGGFAVSTSHPAQVFASKDGIVIWTDETFFRCDESLASCLDILQALFESNAESLFVSDADMPLFCATALPLLEGSIQVLAEPAIDAFRPVPCALEFYFDKNARFVTCDAFAVYGERRWRIVDDALAAPLSLPRSPRAEDDSPAPLRDARAEAKGCALLQRYFTVEYVNDSERLDIVARIPATGDDALANLLFGGLAKFREAGEVFTTPAFDRLIS
;
A
#
# COMPACT_ATOMS: atom_id res chain seq x y z
N MET A 1 -3.25 -8.80 62.35
CA MET A 1 -1.79 -8.60 62.50
C MET A 1 -1.50 -7.19 62.00
N ALA A 2 -1.18 -6.29 62.93
CA ALA A 2 -0.87 -4.90 62.65
C ALA A 2 0.48 -4.81 61.93
N PHE A 3 0.51 -4.10 60.80
CA PHE A 3 1.74 -3.48 60.31
C PHE A 3 1.55 -1.97 60.40
N TYR A 4 2.30 -1.39 61.34
CA TYR A 4 2.54 0.04 61.44
C TYR A 4 3.14 0.52 60.13
N ASP A 5 2.42 1.36 59.39
CA ASP A 5 3.03 2.21 58.37
C ASP A 5 3.03 3.64 58.91
N THR A 6 4.01 3.91 59.77
CA THR A 6 4.40 5.26 60.17
C THR A 6 4.97 6.00 58.97
N ASN A 7 4.09 6.44 58.08
CA ASN A 7 4.38 7.53 57.15
C ASN A 7 4.42 8.82 57.97
N ILE A 8 5.56 9.04 58.64
CA ILE A 8 5.94 10.34 59.14
C ILE A 8 6.15 11.19 57.88
N HIS A 9 5.10 11.90 57.47
CA HIS A 9 5.28 13.08 56.64
C HIS A 9 6.38 13.92 57.30
N PRO A 10 7.50 14.22 56.63
CA PRO A 10 8.35 15.28 57.13
C PRO A 10 7.45 16.51 57.24
N THR A 11 7.24 16.99 58.46
CA THR A 11 6.59 18.26 58.72
C THR A 11 7.25 19.32 57.84
N GLY A 12 6.56 20.40 57.46
CA GLY A 12 7.14 21.44 56.60
C GLY A 12 8.55 21.89 57.07
N ASN A 13 8.76 21.86 58.38
CA ASN A 13 10.03 22.11 59.07
C ASN A 13 11.18 21.15 58.69
N ALA A 14 10.92 19.85 58.49
CA ALA A 14 11.94 18.87 58.10
C ALA A 14 12.33 18.95 56.62
N MET A 15 11.40 19.33 55.73
CA MET A 15 11.75 19.62 54.33
C MET A 15 12.56 20.90 54.20
N GLU A 16 12.18 21.94 54.95
CA GLU A 16 12.87 23.22 54.97
C GLU A 16 14.29 23.08 55.53
N ALA A 17 14.48 22.30 56.59
CA ALA A 17 15.81 21.98 57.13
C ALA A 17 16.71 21.26 56.10
N ARG A 18 16.16 20.31 55.32
CA ARG A 18 16.91 19.61 54.27
C ARG A 18 17.28 20.53 53.10
N ARG A 19 16.38 21.45 52.74
CA ARG A 19 16.65 22.48 51.73
C ARG A 19 17.76 23.41 52.17
N SER A 20 17.73 23.88 53.42
CA SER A 20 18.82 24.68 54.00
C SER A 20 20.15 23.90 54.02
N ALA A 21 20.13 22.61 54.35
CA ALA A 21 21.31 21.76 54.34
C ALA A 21 21.89 21.60 52.92
N LEU A 22 21.04 21.40 51.91
CA LEU A 22 21.50 21.29 50.50
C LEU A 22 22.08 22.62 49.99
N ALA A 23 21.47 23.74 50.37
CA ALA A 23 21.99 25.07 50.07
C ALA A 23 23.40 25.27 50.68
N ASN A 24 23.60 24.87 51.94
CA ASN A 24 24.89 24.95 52.61
C ASN A 24 25.92 24.02 51.96
N ALA A 25 25.57 22.77 51.65
CA ALA A 25 26.47 21.84 50.99
C ALA A 25 26.97 22.36 49.63
N ALA A 26 26.12 23.05 48.88
CA ALA A 26 26.53 23.67 47.61
C ALA A 26 27.52 24.84 47.79
N LEU A 27 27.37 25.60 48.88
CA LEU A 27 28.26 26.73 49.19
C LEU A 27 29.59 26.25 49.80
N GLU A 28 29.56 25.25 50.68
CA GLU A 28 30.76 24.64 51.29
C GLU A 28 31.62 23.91 50.25
N ALA A 29 31.00 23.37 49.19
CA ALA A 29 31.72 22.73 48.10
C ALA A 29 32.60 23.69 47.30
N CYS A 30 32.38 25.01 47.36
CA CYS A 30 33.15 26.01 46.62
C CYS A 30 33.93 26.96 47.54
N ASN A 31 34.96 27.62 46.99
CA ASN A 31 35.72 28.59 47.78
C ASN A 31 34.84 29.80 48.20
N PRO A 32 35.18 30.53 49.29
CA PRO A 32 34.32 31.58 49.84
C PRO A 32 33.97 32.71 48.86
N ARG A 33 34.88 33.07 47.95
CA ARG A 33 34.63 34.11 46.93
C ARG A 33 33.66 33.62 45.84
N THR A 34 33.74 32.35 45.48
CA THR A 34 32.84 31.69 44.53
C THR A 34 31.45 31.52 45.15
N ALA A 35 31.36 31.14 46.42
CA ALA A 35 30.13 31.03 47.18
C ALA A 35 29.38 32.38 47.21
N GLN A 36 30.08 33.48 47.53
CA GLN A 36 29.47 34.81 47.57
C GLN A 36 28.92 35.25 46.20
N ARG A 37 29.63 34.91 45.12
CA ARG A 37 29.16 35.19 43.75
C ARG A 37 27.97 34.30 43.35
N ALA A 38 27.95 33.03 43.80
CA ALA A 38 26.84 32.12 43.55
C ALA A 38 25.54 32.62 44.22
N ILE A 39 25.63 33.12 45.45
CA ILE A 39 24.51 33.74 46.16
C ILE A 39 23.94 34.91 45.36
N GLY A 40 24.81 35.81 44.88
CA GLY A 40 24.38 36.94 44.06
C GLY A 40 23.64 36.52 42.77
N ILE A 41 24.11 35.46 42.10
CA ILE A 41 23.47 34.94 40.89
C ILE A 41 22.11 34.31 41.20
N ALA A 42 22.01 33.51 42.27
CA ALA A 42 20.74 32.87 42.67
C ALA A 42 19.67 33.90 43.07
N GLN A 43 20.09 35.02 43.68
CA GLN A 43 19.19 36.10 44.11
C GLN A 43 18.81 37.06 42.98
N THR A 44 19.54 37.08 41.86
CA THR A 44 19.23 37.95 40.72
C THR A 44 18.09 37.33 39.90
N GLY A 45 16.90 37.92 39.99
CA GLY A 45 15.73 37.50 39.21
C GLY A 45 15.99 37.63 37.70
N GLY A 46 16.23 36.50 37.02
CA GLY A 46 16.48 36.43 35.57
C GLY A 46 17.82 35.81 35.18
N ALA A 47 18.79 35.72 36.09
CA ALA A 47 20.13 35.21 35.76
C ALA A 47 20.17 33.69 35.48
N ILE A 48 19.12 32.95 35.85
CA ILE A 48 18.98 31.50 35.62
C ILE A 48 17.69 31.25 34.85
N THR A 49 17.81 30.87 33.57
CA THR A 49 16.71 30.62 32.64
C THR A 49 16.60 29.13 32.29
N SER A 50 15.44 28.71 31.78
CA SER A 50 15.14 27.30 31.44
C SER A 50 15.40 26.32 32.58
N ARG A 51 14.98 26.68 33.80
CA ARG A 51 15.12 25.85 35.00
C ARG A 51 14.34 24.55 34.83
N LYS A 52 15.06 23.46 34.64
CA LYS A 52 14.50 22.11 34.51
C LYS A 52 15.10 21.22 35.57
N CYS A 53 14.29 20.34 36.13
CA CYS A 53 14.77 19.25 36.97
C CYS A 53 14.21 17.92 36.48
N ARG A 54 15.03 16.88 36.59
CA ARG A 54 14.65 15.50 36.34
C ARG A 54 15.06 14.68 37.54
N ARG A 55 14.09 14.08 38.22
CA ARG A 55 14.36 13.15 39.32
C ARG A 55 14.67 11.76 38.76
N ALA A 56 15.79 11.20 39.19
CA ALA A 56 16.18 9.79 39.10
C ALA A 56 16.01 9.14 40.50
N GLU A 57 16.12 7.81 40.61
CA GLU A 57 15.76 7.05 41.82
C GLU A 57 16.29 7.65 43.14
N ASN A 58 17.57 8.04 43.17
CA ASN A 58 18.21 8.63 44.35
C ASN A 58 18.73 10.06 44.14
N ASN A 59 18.71 10.59 42.92
CA ASN A 59 19.33 11.87 42.57
C ASN A 59 18.38 12.74 41.76
N THR A 60 18.52 14.05 41.88
CA THR A 60 17.80 15.03 41.08
C THR A 60 18.80 15.77 40.19
N VAL A 61 18.62 15.63 38.88
CA VAL A 61 19.44 16.31 37.88
C VAL A 61 18.79 17.64 37.55
N LEU A 62 19.52 18.72 37.82
CA LEU A 62 19.15 20.09 37.53
C LEU A 62 19.84 20.53 36.26
N THR A 63 19.13 21.24 35.38
CA THR A 63 19.71 21.84 34.17
C THR A 63 19.15 23.24 33.96
N ALA A 64 20.01 24.18 33.60
CA ALA A 64 19.60 25.55 33.28
C ALA A 64 20.64 26.26 32.38
N PHE A 65 20.26 27.44 31.91
CA PHE A 65 21.17 28.41 31.33
C PHE A 65 21.42 29.54 32.33
N VAL A 66 22.69 29.85 32.61
CA VAL A 66 23.08 30.90 33.58
C VAL A 66 23.83 32.02 32.87
N GLU A 67 23.39 33.26 33.03
CA GLU A 67 23.96 34.41 32.33
C GLU A 67 25.44 34.66 32.68
N SER A 68 26.21 35.06 31.67
CA SER A 68 27.59 35.50 31.88
C SER A 68 27.66 36.89 32.50
N SER A 69 28.47 37.03 33.54
CA SER A 69 28.79 38.31 34.17
C SER A 69 29.70 39.22 33.32
N THR A 70 30.15 38.80 32.14
CA THR A 70 31.16 39.52 31.32
C THR A 70 30.58 40.24 30.09
N GLY A 71 29.26 40.41 30.00
CA GLY A 71 28.62 41.34 29.06
C GLY A 71 28.57 40.91 27.58
N TRP A 72 29.14 39.77 27.20
CA TRP A 72 29.03 39.22 25.85
C TRP A 72 27.82 38.28 25.71
N GLY A 73 26.60 38.77 25.97
CA GLY A 73 25.31 38.16 25.57
C GLY A 73 25.12 36.63 25.67
N GLY A 74 25.90 35.94 26.50
CA GLY A 74 26.08 34.50 26.45
C GLY A 74 25.68 33.87 27.78
N SER A 75 24.93 32.78 27.69
CA SER A 75 24.59 31.94 28.84
C SER A 75 25.47 30.69 28.86
N TYR A 76 25.83 30.23 30.06
CA TYR A 76 26.49 28.96 30.25
C TYR A 76 25.44 27.88 30.47
N ARG A 77 25.62 26.73 29.82
CA ARG A 77 24.84 25.54 30.13
C ARG A 77 25.39 24.96 31.42
N VAL A 78 24.50 24.76 32.38
CA VAL A 78 24.85 24.29 33.72
C VAL A 78 24.01 23.07 34.05
N SER A 79 24.66 22.05 34.60
CA SER A 79 23.99 20.91 35.21
C SER A 79 24.55 20.64 36.60
N ALA A 80 23.68 20.23 37.51
CA ALA A 80 24.04 19.80 38.85
C ALA A 80 23.18 18.60 39.24
N THR A 81 23.80 17.57 39.82
CA THR A 81 23.11 16.40 40.32
C THR A 81 23.12 16.46 41.84
N VAL A 82 21.95 16.47 42.46
CA VAL A 82 21.82 16.57 43.93
C VAL A 82 21.14 15.34 44.50
N ASP A 83 21.56 14.92 45.68
CA ASP A 83 20.84 13.98 46.51
C ASP A 83 20.05 14.80 47.54
N GLU A 84 18.74 14.96 47.28
CA GLU A 84 17.84 15.73 48.15
C GLU A 84 17.68 15.08 49.54
N ALA A 85 17.87 13.76 49.65
CA ALA A 85 17.71 13.02 50.92
C ALA A 85 18.96 13.15 51.80
N ALA A 86 20.14 13.03 51.19
CA ALA A 86 21.43 13.21 51.87
C ALA A 86 21.88 14.69 51.93
N ALA A 87 21.11 15.62 51.36
CA ALA A 87 21.44 17.04 51.25
C ALA A 87 22.84 17.31 50.65
N ARG A 88 23.16 16.61 49.55
CA ARG A 88 24.52 16.61 48.97
C ARG A 88 24.50 16.95 47.49
N LEU A 89 25.45 17.79 47.07
CA LEU A 89 25.80 17.95 45.66
C LEU A 89 26.65 16.75 45.22
N VAL A 90 26.11 15.92 44.32
CA VAL A 90 26.70 14.65 43.87
C VAL A 90 27.62 14.85 42.68
N ASP A 91 27.20 15.66 41.71
CA ASP A 91 27.94 15.93 40.48
C ASP A 91 27.58 17.32 39.94
N TYR A 92 28.47 17.91 39.15
CA TYR A 92 28.28 19.25 38.58
C TYR A 92 29.08 19.43 37.29
N ALA A 93 28.49 20.14 36.32
CA ALA A 93 29.16 20.53 35.10
C ALA A 93 28.68 21.90 34.62
N CYS A 94 29.60 22.71 34.10
CA CYS A 94 29.28 24.01 33.53
C CYS A 94 30.15 24.30 32.31
N THR A 95 29.60 24.91 31.27
CA THR A 95 30.37 25.34 30.10
C THR A 95 31.19 26.62 30.32
N CYS A 96 31.38 27.06 31.58
CA CYS A 96 32.16 28.27 31.87
C CYS A 96 33.65 27.95 32.00
N PRO A 97 34.55 28.91 31.71
CA PRO A 97 35.99 28.69 31.81
C PRO A 97 36.44 28.22 33.20
N ALA A 98 35.78 28.69 34.25
CA ALA A 98 36.10 28.34 35.63
C ALA A 98 35.89 26.85 35.95
N SER A 99 34.96 26.18 35.25
CA SER A 99 34.68 24.74 35.45
C SER A 99 35.84 23.84 35.02
N TYR A 100 36.72 24.33 34.16
CA TYR A 100 37.89 23.60 33.66
C TYR A 100 39.20 24.01 34.34
N GLN A 101 39.21 25.18 35.00
CA GLN A 101 40.42 25.79 35.55
C GLN A 101 40.57 25.63 37.06
N PHE A 102 39.47 25.41 37.78
CA PHE A 102 39.47 25.36 39.24
C PHE A 102 38.80 24.08 39.73
N GLU A 103 39.31 23.57 40.85
CA GLU A 103 38.71 22.44 41.57
C GLU A 103 37.45 22.91 42.33
N GLY A 104 36.42 22.06 42.34
CA GLY A 104 35.12 22.37 42.94
C GLY A 104 34.08 22.97 41.95
N PRO A 105 32.80 23.07 42.37
CA PRO A 105 31.74 23.66 41.56
C PRO A 105 31.99 25.15 41.31
N CYS A 106 31.78 25.57 40.07
CA CYS A 106 31.84 26.98 39.72
C CYS A 106 30.65 27.75 40.33
N LYS A 107 30.72 29.09 40.32
CA LYS A 107 29.65 29.95 40.81
C LYS A 107 28.28 29.67 40.17
N HIS A 108 28.24 29.19 38.92
CA HIS A 108 26.98 28.88 38.24
C HIS A 108 26.38 27.54 38.70
N CYS A 109 27.20 26.49 38.91
CA CYS A 109 26.75 25.22 39.47
C CYS A 109 26.22 25.38 40.90
N ALA A 110 26.96 26.14 41.72
CA ALA A 110 26.53 26.48 43.07
C ALA A 110 25.24 27.32 43.07
N ALA A 111 25.13 28.32 42.18
CA ALA A 111 23.93 29.14 42.05
C ALA A 111 22.69 28.34 41.60
N LEU A 112 22.85 27.41 40.64
CA LEU A 112 21.75 26.54 40.19
C LEU A 112 21.24 25.64 41.33
N THR A 113 22.17 25.06 42.09
CA THR A 113 21.84 24.22 43.24
C THR A 113 21.17 25.02 44.36
N LEU A 114 21.67 26.23 44.63
CA LEU A 114 21.10 27.15 45.61
C LEU A 114 19.69 27.60 45.21
N ALA A 115 19.48 27.96 43.94
CA ALA A 115 18.17 28.34 43.42
C ALA A 115 17.15 27.19 43.55
N PHE A 116 17.57 25.95 43.27
CA PHE A 116 16.73 24.77 43.48
C PHE A 116 16.43 24.53 44.96
N ALA A 117 17.41 24.69 45.86
CA ALA A 117 17.20 24.52 47.29
C ALA A 117 16.23 25.57 47.87
N GLN A 118 16.29 26.81 47.38
CA GLN A 118 15.44 27.92 47.85
C GLN A 118 14.01 27.82 47.31
N ASP A 119 13.84 27.54 46.02
CA ASP A 119 12.54 27.42 45.38
C ASP A 119 12.54 26.29 44.33
N PRO A 120 12.35 25.03 44.77
CA PRO A 120 12.25 23.91 43.86
C PRO A 120 11.05 24.00 42.91
N THR A 121 9.97 24.69 43.31
CA THR A 121 8.76 24.82 42.50
C THR A 121 8.95 25.71 41.27
N SER A 122 10.02 26.51 41.25
CA SER A 122 10.44 27.28 40.07
C SER A 122 11.05 26.43 38.94
N PHE A 123 11.22 25.12 39.14
CA PHE A 123 11.81 24.22 38.15
C PHE A 123 10.74 23.39 37.43
N GLU A 124 10.75 23.46 36.10
CA GLU A 124 9.94 22.59 35.25
C GLU A 124 10.33 21.12 35.50
N GLY A 125 9.33 20.27 35.75
CA GLY A 125 9.53 18.86 36.11
C GLY A 125 9.62 18.57 37.61
N TYR A 126 9.51 19.59 38.48
CA TYR A 126 9.44 19.38 39.94
C TYR A 126 8.04 18.90 40.36
N ALA A 127 8.00 17.88 41.21
CA ALA A 127 6.77 17.41 41.88
C ALA A 127 7.05 17.21 43.37
N GLU A 128 6.15 17.62 44.26
CA GLU A 128 6.41 17.59 45.72
C GLU A 128 6.48 16.17 46.32
N SER A 129 5.87 15.19 45.65
CA SER A 129 5.80 13.80 46.11
C SER A 129 6.57 12.83 45.20
N ARG A 130 7.34 11.89 45.77
CA ARG A 130 7.90 10.70 45.08
C ARG A 130 6.83 9.62 44.80
N ARG A 131 5.60 10.01 44.47
CA ARG A 131 4.60 9.01 44.06
C ARG A 131 4.92 8.62 42.63
N ASN A 132 5.24 7.35 42.42
CA ASN A 132 5.28 6.77 41.09
C ASN A 132 3.92 7.06 40.44
N ALA A 133 3.91 7.96 39.46
CA ALA A 133 2.73 8.21 38.65
C ALA A 133 2.69 7.16 37.55
N THR A 134 1.49 6.67 37.24
CA THR A 134 1.28 5.86 36.04
C THR A 134 1.79 6.63 34.84
N SER A 135 2.58 5.98 33.98
CA SER A 135 3.11 6.61 32.77
C SER A 135 1.94 7.15 31.92
N PRO A 136 2.12 8.27 31.19
CA PRO A 136 1.01 8.93 30.49
C PRO A 136 0.19 7.99 29.60
N ALA A 137 0.85 7.11 28.83
CA ALA A 137 0.17 6.14 27.97
C ALA A 137 -0.71 5.14 28.75
N LEU A 138 -0.22 4.63 29.89
CA LEU A 138 -1.00 3.75 30.75
C LEU A 138 -2.10 4.51 31.48
N ALA A 139 -1.87 5.77 31.85
CA ALA A 139 -2.88 6.61 32.48
C ALA A 139 -4.03 6.92 31.49
N ASP A 140 -3.72 7.17 30.21
CA ASP A 140 -4.71 7.35 29.15
C ASP A 140 -5.50 6.07 28.87
N TYR A 141 -4.83 4.91 28.85
CA TYR A 141 -5.50 3.62 28.73
C TYR A 141 -6.47 3.38 29.90
N LEU A 142 -6.04 3.58 31.15
CA LEU A 142 -6.87 3.39 32.33
C LEU A 142 -8.08 4.33 32.36
N ARG A 143 -7.90 5.60 31.96
CA ARG A 143 -9.02 6.55 31.84
C ARG A 143 -10.05 6.12 30.80
N ARG A 144 -9.61 5.57 29.66
CA ARG A 144 -10.51 5.03 28.63
C ARG A 144 -11.26 3.80 29.14
N ALA A 145 -10.55 2.88 29.79
CA ALA A 145 -11.14 1.68 30.39
C ALA A 145 -12.19 2.04 31.46
N GLU A 146 -11.91 3.01 32.33
CA GLU A 146 -12.86 3.50 33.33
C GLU A 146 -14.14 4.03 32.67
N ARG A 147 -14.01 4.83 31.60
CA ARG A 147 -15.17 5.36 30.87
C ARG A 147 -15.98 4.25 30.21
N ALA A 148 -15.32 3.27 29.60
CA ALA A 148 -15.98 2.09 29.02
C ALA A 148 -16.79 1.31 30.07
N MET A 149 -16.24 1.12 31.27
CA MET A 149 -16.92 0.45 32.39
C MET A 149 -18.16 1.20 32.88
N THR A 150 -18.21 2.52 32.70
CA THR A 150 -19.34 3.37 33.13
C THR A 150 -20.42 3.57 32.05
N LEU A 151 -20.27 2.97 30.87
CA LEU A 151 -21.27 3.06 29.81
C LEU A 151 -22.58 2.40 30.24
N THR A 152 -23.68 3.14 30.13
CA THR A 152 -25.02 2.63 30.45
C THR A 152 -25.60 1.75 29.33
N GLU A 153 -25.24 2.01 28.08
CA GLU A 153 -25.78 1.33 26.89
C GLU A 153 -24.66 1.04 25.88
N PRO A 154 -23.77 0.07 26.15
CA PRO A 154 -22.69 -0.30 25.23
C PRO A 154 -23.27 -0.87 23.92
N GLY A 155 -22.57 -0.66 22.81
CA GLY A 155 -22.94 -1.22 21.52
C GLY A 155 -24.14 -0.56 20.82
N THR A 156 -24.61 0.59 21.30
CA THR A 156 -25.82 1.25 20.77
C THR A 156 -25.56 2.36 19.75
N VAL A 157 -24.31 2.80 19.63
CA VAL A 157 -23.90 3.84 18.68
C VAL A 157 -23.43 3.21 17.37
N ASP A 158 -23.85 3.78 16.24
CA ASP A 158 -23.48 3.32 14.91
C ASP A 158 -23.36 4.52 13.94
N PHE A 159 -23.22 4.26 12.65
CA PHE A 159 -23.13 5.26 11.60
C PHE A 159 -24.21 5.07 10.54
N GLU A 160 -24.74 6.18 10.03
CA GLU A 160 -25.34 6.25 8.70
C GLU A 160 -24.26 6.79 7.75
N VAL A 161 -24.03 6.10 6.63
CA VAL A 161 -23.03 6.48 5.64
C VAL A 161 -23.72 6.89 4.34
N GLU A 162 -23.34 8.07 3.85
CA GLU A 162 -23.78 8.61 2.56
C GLU A 162 -22.55 8.68 1.66
N LEU A 163 -22.56 7.89 0.59
CA LEU A 163 -21.58 7.93 -0.47
C LEU A 163 -22.03 8.93 -1.54
N THR A 164 -21.09 9.72 -2.05
CA THR A 164 -21.32 10.67 -3.14
C THR A 164 -20.36 10.33 -4.26
N HIS A 165 -20.89 10.25 -5.47
CA HIS A 165 -20.08 10.06 -6.68
C HIS A 165 -20.19 11.33 -7.54
N ALA A 166 -19.08 12.06 -7.66
CA ALA A 166 -19.03 13.32 -8.38
C ALA A 166 -17.68 13.47 -9.10
N TYR A 167 -17.72 13.88 -10.38
CA TYR A 167 -16.51 14.11 -11.19
C TYR A 167 -15.54 12.91 -11.22
N GLY A 168 -16.06 11.67 -11.24
CA GLY A 168 -15.25 10.44 -11.24
C GLY A 168 -14.53 10.17 -9.92
N GLN A 169 -15.01 10.73 -8.81
CA GLN A 169 -14.44 10.54 -7.48
C GLN A 169 -15.54 10.12 -6.50
N TRP A 170 -15.23 9.15 -5.65
CA TRP A 170 -16.07 8.76 -4.53
C TRP A 170 -15.70 9.54 -3.27
N ALA A 171 -16.72 9.90 -2.50
CA ALA A 171 -16.55 10.47 -1.19
C ALA A 171 -17.58 9.92 -0.22
N ALA A 172 -17.22 9.83 1.06
CA ALA A 172 -18.11 9.40 2.13
C ALA A 172 -18.42 10.55 3.10
N ARG A 173 -19.68 10.64 3.51
CA ARG A 173 -20.18 11.48 4.59
C ARG A 173 -20.79 10.60 5.66
N PHE A 174 -20.58 11.00 6.91
CA PHE A 174 -20.95 10.19 8.06
C PHE A 174 -21.92 10.94 8.96
N LYS A 175 -22.98 10.25 9.39
CA LYS A 175 -23.76 10.67 10.55
C LYS A 175 -23.58 9.65 11.64
N ILE A 176 -23.45 10.13 12.87
CA ILE A 176 -23.42 9.27 14.04
C ILE A 176 -24.86 9.03 14.51
N ALA A 177 -25.24 7.76 14.59
CA ALA A 177 -26.58 7.31 14.96
C ALA A 177 -26.54 6.68 16.36
N GLY A 178 -27.55 6.96 17.17
CA GLY A 178 -27.80 6.24 18.41
C GLY A 178 -29.28 5.91 18.56
N PRO A 179 -29.71 5.38 19.72
CA PRO A 179 -31.06 4.86 19.94
C PRO A 179 -32.21 5.86 19.67
N HIS A 180 -31.92 7.16 19.75
CA HIS A 180 -32.94 8.22 19.75
C HIS A 180 -32.78 9.26 18.62
N GLY A 181 -31.83 9.04 17.71
CA GLY A 181 -31.63 9.88 16.52
C GLY A 181 -30.20 9.87 16.00
N SER A 182 -30.00 10.49 14.83
CA SER A 182 -28.70 10.63 14.17
C SER A 182 -28.29 12.09 13.98
N TYR A 183 -26.97 12.33 13.96
CA TYR A 183 -26.37 13.65 13.87
C TYR A 183 -25.24 13.66 12.84
N VAL A 184 -25.22 14.68 11.98
CA VAL A 184 -24.15 14.84 10.98
C VAL A 184 -22.81 15.12 11.64
N LEU A 185 -21.79 14.35 11.28
CA LEU A 185 -20.41 14.65 11.69
C LEU A 185 -19.87 15.80 10.83
N LYS A 186 -19.63 16.95 11.47
CA LYS A 186 -19.15 18.16 10.79
C LYS A 186 -17.64 18.17 10.55
N ASP A 187 -16.90 17.42 11.37
CA ASP A 187 -15.45 17.34 11.34
C ASP A 187 -15.02 15.93 11.78
N LEU A 188 -14.49 15.17 10.82
CA LEU A 188 -14.01 13.81 11.06
C LEU A 188 -12.70 13.79 11.87
N ALA A 189 -11.84 14.81 11.75
CA ALA A 189 -10.60 14.89 12.51
C ALA A 189 -10.89 15.13 13.99
N GLU A 190 -11.86 16.01 14.29
CA GLU A 190 -12.29 16.27 15.66
C GLU A 190 -12.94 15.02 16.27
N PHE A 191 -13.74 14.28 15.50
CA PHE A 191 -14.29 12.99 15.92
C PHE A 191 -13.18 11.99 16.29
N LEU A 192 -12.19 11.80 15.42
CA LEU A 192 -11.05 10.90 15.67
C LEU A 192 -10.21 11.34 16.87
N GLN A 193 -10.03 12.65 17.07
CA GLN A 193 -9.37 13.18 18.26
C GLN A 193 -10.14 12.83 19.54
N ARG A 194 -11.47 12.91 19.51
CA ARG A 194 -12.32 12.51 20.66
C ARG A 194 -12.20 11.01 20.93
N MET A 195 -12.15 10.16 19.90
CA MET A 195 -11.90 8.72 20.03
C MET A 195 -10.54 8.43 20.67
N GLN A 196 -9.48 9.13 20.24
CA GLN A 196 -8.15 8.98 20.84
C GLN A 196 -8.13 9.36 22.33
N GLN A 197 -8.84 10.43 22.71
CA GLN A 197 -8.90 10.92 24.09
C GLN A 197 -9.94 10.19 24.96
N GLY A 198 -10.84 9.41 24.34
CA GLY A 198 -11.95 8.74 25.01
C GLY A 198 -12.99 9.68 25.63
N VAL A 199 -13.06 10.95 25.24
CA VAL A 199 -13.84 11.97 25.96
C VAL A 199 -15.34 11.82 25.74
N THR A 200 -16.13 12.29 26.70
CA THR A 200 -17.59 12.39 26.55
C THR A 200 -17.93 13.65 25.76
N TYR A 201 -18.73 13.51 24.72
CA TYR A 201 -19.18 14.64 23.91
C TYR A 201 -20.65 14.49 23.52
N SER A 202 -21.34 15.62 23.38
CA SER A 202 -22.76 15.69 23.01
C SER A 202 -22.91 16.23 21.60
N TYR A 203 -23.48 15.41 20.71
CA TYR A 203 -23.78 15.80 19.32
C TYR A 203 -25.10 16.58 19.20
N GLY A 204 -25.92 16.53 20.25
CA GLY A 204 -27.15 17.28 20.40
C GLY A 204 -27.98 16.76 21.58
N LYS A 205 -29.25 17.20 21.65
CA LYS A 205 -30.13 16.90 22.79
C LYS A 205 -30.38 15.41 23.05
N LYS A 206 -30.22 14.56 22.03
CA LYS A 206 -30.59 13.13 22.08
C LYS A 206 -29.40 12.17 21.95
N LEU A 207 -28.16 12.67 21.88
CA LEU A 207 -26.98 11.82 21.72
C LEU A 207 -25.76 12.44 22.42
N ALA A 208 -25.35 11.81 23.52
CA ALA A 208 -24.12 12.10 24.23
C ALA A 208 -23.56 10.81 24.82
N PHE A 209 -22.28 10.53 24.58
CA PHE A 209 -21.64 9.29 25.04
C PHE A 209 -20.11 9.48 25.11
N ALA A 210 -19.43 8.57 25.81
CA ALA A 210 -17.97 8.51 25.86
C ALA A 210 -17.41 7.89 24.58
N HIS A 211 -16.43 8.53 23.94
CA HIS A 211 -15.87 8.11 22.66
C HIS A 211 -14.88 6.94 22.82
N VAL A 212 -15.40 5.78 23.20
CA VAL A 212 -14.65 4.53 23.39
C VAL A 212 -15.28 3.44 22.53
N ASP A 213 -14.51 2.43 22.13
CA ASP A 213 -14.93 1.41 21.16
C ASP A 213 -16.17 0.64 21.64
N GLU A 214 -16.31 0.42 22.95
CA GLU A 214 -17.42 -0.28 23.58
C GLU A 214 -18.77 0.44 23.43
N ALA A 215 -18.77 1.74 23.15
CA ALA A 215 -20.01 2.48 22.87
C ALA A 215 -20.62 2.10 21.51
N PHE A 216 -19.80 1.63 20.56
CA PHE A 216 -20.19 1.37 19.19
C PHE A 216 -20.65 -0.08 18.97
N SER A 217 -21.61 -0.26 18.06
CA SER A 217 -22.00 -1.56 17.51
C SER A 217 -20.80 -2.25 16.84
N HIS A 218 -20.95 -3.52 16.44
CA HIS A 218 -19.89 -4.22 15.71
C HIS A 218 -19.52 -3.46 14.43
N ARG A 219 -20.52 -3.15 13.59
CA ARG A 219 -20.38 -2.25 12.42
C ARG A 219 -19.73 -0.92 12.76
N GLY A 220 -20.20 -0.26 13.81
CA GLY A 220 -19.69 1.04 14.21
C GLY A 220 -18.21 1.00 14.56
N ARG A 221 -17.74 -0.08 15.20
CA ARG A 221 -16.31 -0.29 15.48
C ARG A 221 -15.50 -0.50 14.20
N ALA A 222 -15.99 -1.26 13.23
CA ALA A 222 -15.31 -1.42 11.94
C ALA A 222 -15.21 -0.10 11.17
N ILE A 223 -16.27 0.71 11.18
CA ILE A 223 -16.23 2.05 10.56
C ILE A 223 -15.24 2.97 11.27
N VAL A 224 -15.17 2.94 12.61
CA VAL A 224 -14.15 3.68 13.36
C VAL A 224 -12.74 3.21 12.98
N ALA A 225 -12.50 1.90 12.90
CA ALA A 225 -11.21 1.34 12.50
C ALA A 225 -10.81 1.78 11.08
N PHE A 226 -11.76 1.76 10.15
CA PHE A 226 -11.59 2.30 8.79
C PHE A 226 -11.18 3.77 8.82
N LEU A 227 -11.90 4.63 9.57
CA LEU A 227 -11.59 6.06 9.66
C LEU A 227 -10.21 6.33 10.28
N VAL A 228 -9.82 5.57 11.30
CA VAL A 228 -8.49 5.65 11.92
C VAL A 228 -7.41 5.28 10.90
N GLN A 229 -7.61 4.24 10.12
CA GLN A 229 -6.66 3.80 9.09
C GLN A 229 -6.54 4.85 7.96
N ALA A 230 -7.66 5.36 7.46
CA ALA A 230 -7.71 6.40 6.44
C ALA A 230 -6.98 7.68 6.88
N ASP A 231 -7.11 8.07 8.15
CA ASP A 231 -6.41 9.22 8.74
C ASP A 231 -4.91 8.96 8.92
N ALA A 232 -4.52 7.75 9.34
CA ALA A 232 -3.12 7.36 9.46
C ALA A 232 -2.39 7.42 8.10
N VAL A 233 -2.99 6.88 7.04
CA VAL A 233 -2.44 6.93 5.67
C VAL A 233 -2.24 8.37 5.22
N ARG A 234 -3.25 9.24 5.39
CA ARG A 234 -3.15 10.66 5.02
C ARG A 234 -2.07 11.41 5.81
N ARG A 235 -1.92 11.10 7.10
CA ARG A 235 -0.87 11.71 7.93
C ARG A 235 0.52 11.28 7.51
N GLU A 236 0.71 10.03 7.13
CA GLU A 236 2.01 9.53 6.68
C GLU A 236 2.41 10.14 5.33
N SER A 237 1.48 10.17 4.37
CA SER A 237 1.72 10.81 3.06
C SER A 237 2.04 12.30 3.17
N SER A 238 1.49 12.99 4.16
CA SER A 238 1.74 14.42 4.40
C SER A 238 3.14 14.71 4.98
N LYS A 239 3.76 13.77 5.71
CA LYS A 239 5.14 13.95 6.24
C LYS A 239 6.20 14.00 5.15
N ALA A 240 5.93 13.41 3.98
CA ALA A 240 6.82 13.44 2.82
C ALA A 240 6.94 14.83 2.17
N VAL A 241 6.02 15.75 2.45
CA VAL A 241 5.97 17.09 1.87
C VAL A 241 6.11 18.14 2.98
N TRP A 242 7.31 18.68 3.13
CA TRP A 242 7.70 19.66 4.19
C TRP A 242 6.84 20.94 4.25
N TYR A 243 5.98 21.20 3.27
CA TYR A 243 5.09 22.36 3.18
C TYR A 243 3.59 22.02 3.19
N ALA A 244 3.20 20.76 3.42
CA ALA A 244 1.79 20.39 3.45
C ALA A 244 1.08 21.00 4.68
N SER A 245 0.01 21.74 4.42
CA SER A 245 -0.90 22.27 5.45
C SER A 245 -1.55 21.11 6.21
N GLN A 246 -1.60 21.19 7.56
CA GLN A 246 -2.02 20.17 8.54
C GLN A 246 -2.32 18.73 8.04
N PRO A 247 -1.54 17.72 8.48
CA PRO A 247 -1.67 16.33 8.04
C PRO A 247 -2.94 15.64 8.58
N GLY A 248 -3.62 14.84 7.76
CA GLY A 248 -4.79 14.01 8.15
C GLY A 248 -6.08 14.29 7.37
N ILE A 249 -7.19 13.68 7.80
CA ILE A 249 -8.53 13.93 7.24
C ILE A 249 -8.94 15.39 7.53
N LYS A 250 -9.68 16.03 6.61
CA LYS A 250 -10.21 17.39 6.80
C LYS A 250 -11.68 17.48 6.47
N GLY A 251 -12.43 18.20 7.30
CA GLY A 251 -13.83 18.51 7.06
C GLY A 251 -14.77 17.32 7.31
N ARG A 252 -15.97 17.42 6.73
CA ARG A 252 -17.09 16.47 6.91
C ARG A 252 -17.14 15.34 5.88
N GLU A 253 -16.37 15.47 4.80
CA GLU A 253 -16.42 14.63 3.63
C GLU A 253 -15.05 14.00 3.42
N LEU A 254 -15.02 12.68 3.25
CA LEU A 254 -13.82 11.90 3.08
C LEU A 254 -13.73 11.45 1.63
N PRO A 255 -12.88 12.05 0.78
CA PRO A 255 -12.58 11.51 -0.53
C PRO A 255 -11.99 10.11 -0.38
N LEU A 256 -12.52 9.14 -1.12
CA LEU A 256 -12.14 7.73 -1.04
C LEU A 256 -11.24 7.35 -2.21
N ALA A 257 -10.11 6.73 -1.92
CA ALA A 257 -9.38 5.94 -2.91
C ALA A 257 -10.10 4.59 -3.15
N GLU A 258 -9.76 3.89 -4.25
CA GLU A 258 -10.35 2.59 -4.58
C GLU A 258 -10.24 1.57 -3.43
N GLU A 259 -9.06 1.46 -2.83
CA GLU A 259 -8.83 0.58 -1.67
C GLU A 259 -9.71 0.94 -0.47
N GLU A 260 -10.01 2.23 -0.30
CA GLU A 260 -10.84 2.73 0.79
C GLU A 260 -12.33 2.49 0.53
N VAL A 261 -12.76 2.45 -0.74
CA VAL A 261 -14.11 2.00 -1.09
C VAL A 261 -14.26 0.54 -0.68
N VAL A 262 -13.33 -0.33 -1.07
CA VAL A 262 -13.36 -1.75 -0.69
C VAL A 262 -13.42 -1.93 0.83
N ALA A 263 -12.54 -1.24 1.57
CA ALA A 263 -12.50 -1.33 3.03
C ALA A 263 -13.76 -0.80 3.71
N LEU A 264 -14.33 0.30 3.22
CA LEU A 264 -15.57 0.87 3.77
C LEU A 264 -16.78 -0.02 3.50
N ILE A 265 -16.91 -0.59 2.30
CA ILE A 265 -17.98 -1.53 1.96
C ILE A 265 -17.88 -2.79 2.84
N ALA A 266 -16.67 -3.31 3.08
CA ALA A 266 -16.47 -4.40 4.03
C ALA A 266 -16.90 -4.02 5.46
N ALA A 267 -16.56 -2.82 5.93
CA ALA A 267 -16.96 -2.34 7.26
C ALA A 267 -18.48 -2.14 7.40
N LEU A 268 -19.18 -1.83 6.31
CA LEU A 268 -20.63 -1.58 6.31
C LEU A 268 -21.47 -2.86 6.41
N ASP A 269 -20.95 -3.98 5.91
CA ASP A 269 -21.64 -5.28 5.92
C ASP A 269 -21.71 -5.93 7.32
N GLU A 270 -20.97 -5.43 8.30
CA GLU A 270 -20.92 -6.00 9.65
C GLU A 270 -22.20 -5.73 10.50
N GLY A 271 -23.39 -6.10 10.05
CA GLY A 271 -24.64 -5.91 10.78
C GLY A 271 -25.91 -6.08 9.92
N ALA A 272 -27.07 -5.67 10.45
CA ALA A 272 -28.33 -5.70 9.70
C ALA A 272 -28.37 -4.56 8.66
N ASP A 273 -28.84 -4.90 7.46
CA ASP A 273 -29.06 -4.07 6.25
C ASP A 273 -28.42 -2.68 6.29
N PRO A 274 -27.17 -2.53 5.79
CA PRO A 274 -26.56 -1.21 5.67
C PRO A 274 -27.36 -0.35 4.69
N VAL A 275 -27.98 0.71 5.22
CA VAL A 275 -28.60 1.74 4.38
C VAL A 275 -27.48 2.68 3.92
N VAL A 276 -26.96 2.41 2.73
CA VAL A 276 -25.98 3.28 2.06
C VAL A 276 -26.73 4.19 1.11
N PHE A 277 -26.58 5.50 1.24
CA PHE A 277 -27.15 6.43 0.27
C PHE A 277 -26.10 6.76 -0.78
N VAL A 278 -26.44 6.65 -2.06
CA VAL A 278 -25.59 7.11 -3.15
C VAL A 278 -26.21 8.35 -3.79
N GLU A 279 -25.50 9.48 -3.73
CA GLU A 279 -25.88 10.74 -4.39
C GLU A 279 -25.01 10.94 -5.64
N GLY A 280 -25.66 10.88 -6.82
CA GLY A 280 -25.02 11.23 -8.10
C GLY A 280 -25.01 12.75 -8.34
N ALA A 281 -23.88 13.29 -8.77
CA ALA A 281 -23.76 14.72 -9.12
C ALA A 281 -23.79 14.99 -10.64
N ASP A 282 -23.78 13.95 -11.47
CA ASP A 282 -23.77 14.09 -12.92
C ASP A 282 -25.14 14.56 -13.43
N VAL A 283 -25.15 15.34 -14.51
CA VAL A 283 -26.31 16.12 -15.02
C VAL A 283 -27.57 15.28 -15.27
N SER A 284 -27.45 13.95 -15.34
CA SER A 284 -28.54 12.98 -15.50
C SER A 284 -29.13 12.41 -14.20
N SER A 285 -28.51 12.59 -13.03
CA SER A 285 -28.90 11.82 -11.82
C SER A 285 -28.69 12.54 -10.47
N ARG A 286 -29.50 13.58 -10.17
CA ARG A 286 -29.79 13.93 -8.75
C ARG A 286 -30.72 12.90 -8.09
N ARG A 287 -30.43 11.60 -8.25
CA ARG A 287 -31.16 10.53 -7.58
C ARG A 287 -30.35 10.11 -6.38
N ARG A 288 -30.97 10.24 -5.20
CA ARG A 288 -30.54 9.51 -4.00
C ARG A 288 -31.12 8.11 -4.11
N SER A 289 -30.25 7.12 -4.30
CA SER A 289 -30.63 5.71 -4.23
C SER A 289 -30.20 5.12 -2.90
N VAL A 290 -30.92 4.09 -2.46
CA VAL A 290 -30.50 3.23 -1.36
C VAL A 290 -29.73 2.08 -1.98
N ALA A 291 -28.44 2.04 -1.71
CA ALA A 291 -27.55 1.02 -2.19
C ALA A 291 -27.62 -0.24 -1.32
N SER A 292 -27.68 -1.39 -1.98
CA SER A 292 -27.54 -2.69 -1.32
C SER A 292 -26.10 -3.19 -1.41
N ILE A 293 -25.70 -4.04 -0.46
CA ILE A 293 -24.39 -4.73 -0.48
C ILE A 293 -24.70 -6.22 -0.58
N LEU A 294 -24.15 -6.89 -1.59
CA LEU A 294 -24.37 -8.32 -1.83
C LEU A 294 -23.05 -9.04 -2.03
N ASP A 295 -22.99 -10.29 -1.57
CA ASP A 295 -21.92 -11.23 -1.89
C ASP A 295 -22.16 -11.91 -3.23
N GLY A 296 -21.09 -12.04 -4.01
CA GLY A 296 -21.08 -12.68 -5.31
C GLY A 296 -20.89 -11.70 -6.46
N ASN A 297 -20.75 -12.25 -7.65
CA ASN A 297 -20.39 -11.48 -8.84
C ASN A 297 -21.63 -10.82 -9.47
N PRO A 298 -21.55 -9.57 -9.91
CA PRO A 298 -22.65 -8.92 -10.62
C PRO A 298 -22.93 -9.62 -11.95
N PRO A 299 -24.18 -9.55 -12.47
CA PRO A 299 -24.54 -10.10 -13.77
C PRO A 299 -24.02 -9.20 -14.91
N LEU A 300 -22.70 -9.07 -15.02
CA LEU A 300 -22.04 -8.28 -16.05
C LEU A 300 -22.11 -9.01 -17.39
N SER A 301 -22.33 -8.22 -18.45
CA SER A 301 -22.30 -8.72 -19.82
C SER A 301 -21.54 -7.78 -20.75
N VAL A 302 -20.74 -8.39 -21.63
CA VAL A 302 -19.98 -7.72 -22.68
C VAL A 302 -20.47 -8.22 -24.03
N SER A 303 -20.75 -7.31 -24.95
CA SER A 303 -21.11 -7.62 -26.32
C SER A 303 -19.98 -7.28 -27.28
N MET A 304 -19.66 -8.20 -28.19
CA MET A 304 -18.65 -8.02 -29.21
C MET A 304 -19.28 -8.10 -30.60
N SER A 305 -19.18 -7.01 -31.37
CA SER A 305 -19.78 -6.90 -32.70
C SER A 305 -18.75 -6.59 -33.78
N ARG A 306 -18.90 -7.18 -34.97
CA ARG A 306 -17.96 -6.94 -36.07
C ARG A 306 -18.10 -5.51 -36.58
N LYS A 307 -16.96 -4.84 -36.78
CA LYS A 307 -16.84 -3.53 -37.43
C LYS A 307 -15.76 -3.59 -38.51
N THR A 308 -15.62 -2.50 -39.26
CA THR A 308 -14.58 -2.40 -40.30
C THR A 308 -13.20 -2.51 -39.66
N GLY A 309 -12.44 -3.55 -40.04
CA GLY A 309 -11.06 -3.77 -39.57
C GLY A 309 -10.92 -4.32 -38.14
N GLY A 310 -12.00 -4.83 -37.52
CA GLY A 310 -11.93 -5.42 -36.18
C GLY A 310 -13.28 -5.60 -35.50
N PHE A 311 -13.29 -5.62 -34.17
CA PHE A 311 -14.48 -5.81 -33.34
C PHE A 311 -14.63 -4.67 -32.32
N ALA A 312 -15.86 -4.17 -32.17
CA ALA A 312 -16.21 -3.27 -31.09
C ALA A 312 -16.66 -4.10 -29.88
N VAL A 313 -16.14 -3.75 -28.71
CA VAL A 313 -16.42 -4.36 -27.42
C VAL A 313 -17.15 -3.32 -26.57
N SER A 314 -18.40 -3.61 -26.21
CA SER A 314 -19.24 -2.72 -25.41
C SER A 314 -19.79 -3.43 -24.18
N THR A 315 -19.93 -2.69 -23.09
CA THR A 315 -20.53 -3.16 -21.85
C THR A 315 -22.03 -2.89 -21.87
N SER A 316 -22.82 -3.76 -21.25
CA SER A 316 -24.28 -3.62 -21.28
C SER A 316 -24.81 -2.62 -20.26
N HIS A 317 -24.11 -2.47 -19.13
CA HIS A 317 -24.46 -1.56 -18.05
C HIS A 317 -23.18 -0.85 -17.57
N PRO A 318 -23.27 0.42 -17.13
CA PRO A 318 -22.15 1.05 -16.46
C PRO A 318 -21.85 0.31 -15.15
N ALA A 319 -20.58 0.03 -14.91
CA ALA A 319 -20.11 -0.50 -13.65
C ALA A 319 -18.82 0.23 -13.26
N GLN A 320 -18.55 0.30 -11.97
CA GLN A 320 -17.27 0.78 -11.45
C GLN A 320 -16.60 -0.34 -10.67
N VAL A 321 -15.33 -0.57 -10.94
CA VAL A 321 -14.54 -1.64 -10.34
C VAL A 321 -13.60 -1.02 -9.31
N PHE A 322 -13.63 -1.53 -8.08
CA PHE A 322 -12.72 -1.13 -7.01
C PHE A 322 -11.93 -2.35 -6.59
N ALA A 323 -10.61 -2.28 -6.67
CA ALA A 323 -9.72 -3.37 -6.30
C ALA A 323 -8.84 -2.97 -5.13
N SER A 324 -8.63 -3.91 -4.20
CA SER A 324 -7.64 -3.79 -3.16
C SER A 324 -7.00 -5.16 -2.90
N LYS A 325 -5.95 -5.20 -2.09
CA LYS A 325 -5.36 -6.45 -1.59
C LYS A 325 -6.35 -7.31 -0.79
N ASP A 326 -7.41 -6.69 -0.26
CA ASP A 326 -8.37 -7.31 0.66
C ASP A 326 -9.65 -7.77 -0.06
N GLY A 327 -9.80 -7.45 -1.36
CA GLY A 327 -10.92 -7.92 -2.18
C GLY A 327 -11.25 -7.03 -3.37
N ILE A 328 -12.28 -7.43 -4.12
CA ILE A 328 -12.81 -6.70 -5.27
C ILE A 328 -14.27 -6.32 -4.98
N VAL A 329 -14.61 -5.06 -5.23
CA VAL A 329 -15.97 -4.55 -5.14
C VAL A 329 -16.38 -3.97 -6.47
N ILE A 330 -17.55 -4.35 -6.99
CA ILE A 330 -18.11 -3.77 -8.22
C ILE A 330 -19.41 -3.05 -7.89
N TRP A 331 -19.52 -1.79 -8.31
CA TRP A 331 -20.75 -1.00 -8.20
C TRP A 331 -21.49 -0.99 -9.53
N THR A 332 -22.71 -1.51 -9.55
CA THR A 332 -23.61 -1.46 -10.72
C THR A 332 -25.07 -1.54 -10.27
N ASP A 333 -25.99 -0.93 -11.02
CA ASP A 333 -27.44 -0.94 -10.75
C ASP A 333 -27.82 -0.70 -9.28
N GLU A 334 -27.25 0.35 -8.69
CA GLU A 334 -27.49 0.76 -7.30
C GLU A 334 -27.08 -0.31 -6.26
N THR A 335 -26.16 -1.23 -6.59
CA THR A 335 -25.71 -2.30 -5.70
C THR A 335 -24.18 -2.43 -5.70
N PHE A 336 -23.59 -2.56 -4.51
CA PHE A 336 -22.19 -2.95 -4.32
C PHE A 336 -22.11 -4.48 -4.21
N PHE A 337 -21.38 -5.08 -5.14
CA PHE A 337 -21.12 -6.52 -5.17
C PHE A 337 -19.72 -6.80 -4.63
N ARG A 338 -19.63 -7.53 -3.52
CA ARG A 338 -18.36 -8.09 -3.03
C ARG A 338 -18.07 -9.35 -3.84
N CYS A 339 -17.14 -9.19 -4.75
CA CYS A 339 -16.84 -10.19 -5.75
C CYS A 339 -15.98 -11.31 -5.17
N ASP A 340 -16.15 -12.52 -5.71
CA ASP A 340 -15.29 -13.64 -5.38
C ASP A 340 -13.98 -13.62 -6.19
N GLU A 341 -13.07 -14.55 -5.88
CA GLU A 341 -11.76 -14.62 -6.52
C GLU A 341 -11.80 -14.96 -8.02
N SER A 342 -12.93 -15.42 -8.57
CA SER A 342 -13.00 -15.76 -10.01
C SER A 342 -12.77 -14.53 -10.90
N LEU A 343 -13.24 -13.35 -10.44
CA LEU A 343 -13.07 -12.08 -11.12
C LEU A 343 -11.64 -11.52 -11.02
N ALA A 344 -10.82 -12.01 -10.09
CA ALA A 344 -9.44 -11.54 -9.95
C ALA A 344 -8.59 -11.82 -11.20
N SER A 345 -8.88 -12.93 -11.89
CA SER A 345 -8.16 -13.32 -13.11
C SER A 345 -8.44 -12.40 -14.31
N CYS A 346 -9.60 -11.73 -14.33
CA CYS A 346 -10.03 -10.84 -15.40
C CYS A 346 -10.13 -9.37 -14.97
N LEU A 347 -9.59 -9.01 -13.79
CA LEU A 347 -9.67 -7.66 -13.23
C LEU A 347 -9.10 -6.60 -14.18
N ASP A 348 -7.90 -6.82 -14.73
CA ASP A 348 -7.23 -5.87 -15.61
C ASP A 348 -8.07 -5.52 -16.84
N ILE A 349 -8.73 -6.54 -17.44
CA ILE A 349 -9.59 -6.32 -18.60
C ILE A 349 -10.92 -5.68 -18.22
N LEU A 350 -11.48 -6.01 -17.05
CA LEU A 350 -12.69 -5.35 -16.56
C LEU A 350 -12.45 -3.87 -16.29
N GLN A 351 -11.34 -3.51 -15.64
CA GLN A 351 -10.98 -2.11 -15.44
C GLN A 351 -10.85 -1.38 -16.77
N ALA A 352 -10.13 -1.97 -17.75
CA ALA A 352 -10.02 -1.40 -19.08
C ALA A 352 -11.40 -1.17 -19.75
N LEU A 353 -12.32 -2.13 -19.63
CA LEU A 353 -13.66 -2.07 -20.25
C LEU A 353 -14.60 -1.07 -19.58
N PHE A 354 -14.60 -1.00 -18.24
CA PHE A 354 -15.60 -0.27 -17.46
C PHE A 354 -15.14 1.12 -17.00
N GLU A 355 -13.84 1.37 -16.87
CA GLU A 355 -13.30 2.70 -16.53
C GLU A 355 -12.98 3.55 -17.77
N SER A 356 -13.12 2.96 -18.96
CA SER A 356 -13.01 3.68 -20.24
C SER A 356 -14.13 4.72 -20.37
N ASN A 357 -13.74 5.98 -20.66
CA ASN A 357 -14.69 7.03 -21.05
C ASN A 357 -15.29 6.85 -22.46
N ALA A 358 -14.86 5.83 -23.21
CA ALA A 358 -15.39 5.51 -24.53
C ALA A 358 -16.62 4.60 -24.41
N GLU A 359 -17.66 4.88 -25.22
CA GLU A 359 -18.88 4.05 -25.30
C GLU A 359 -18.60 2.61 -25.73
N SER A 360 -17.50 2.38 -26.45
CA SER A 360 -17.00 1.05 -26.80
C SER A 360 -15.49 1.08 -26.99
N LEU A 361 -14.85 -0.03 -26.67
CA LEU A 361 -13.46 -0.30 -27.04
C LEU A 361 -13.39 -1.02 -28.38
N PHE A 362 -12.23 -0.97 -29.02
CA PHE A 362 -12.02 -1.60 -30.33
C PHE A 362 -10.79 -2.49 -30.32
N VAL A 363 -10.95 -3.71 -30.84
CA VAL A 363 -9.86 -4.67 -31.07
C VAL A 363 -9.70 -4.84 -32.57
N SER A 364 -8.49 -4.56 -33.09
CA SER A 364 -8.21 -4.66 -34.52
C SER A 364 -8.18 -6.12 -34.98
N ASP A 365 -8.44 -6.40 -36.26
CA ASP A 365 -8.32 -7.76 -36.84
C ASP A 365 -6.91 -8.35 -36.64
N ALA A 366 -5.87 -7.51 -36.55
CA ALA A 366 -4.49 -7.93 -36.26
C ALA A 366 -4.28 -8.39 -34.81
N ASP A 367 -5.01 -7.79 -33.86
CA ASP A 367 -4.89 -8.11 -32.42
C ASP A 367 -5.92 -9.15 -31.95
N MET A 368 -6.98 -9.39 -32.74
CA MET A 368 -8.01 -10.39 -32.45
C MET A 368 -7.48 -11.78 -32.10
N PRO A 369 -6.45 -12.34 -32.77
CA PRO A 369 -5.89 -13.64 -32.39
C PRO A 369 -5.32 -13.63 -30.96
N LEU A 370 -4.61 -12.55 -30.60
CA LEU A 370 -4.05 -12.41 -29.25
C LEU A 370 -5.17 -12.23 -28.22
N PHE A 371 -6.16 -11.38 -28.50
CA PHE A 371 -7.31 -11.18 -27.64
C PHE A 371 -8.07 -12.48 -27.39
N CYS A 372 -8.30 -13.29 -28.43
CA CYS A 372 -9.00 -14.58 -28.30
C CYS A 372 -8.18 -15.62 -27.52
N ALA A 373 -6.85 -15.50 -27.49
CA ALA A 373 -5.98 -16.40 -26.75
C ALA A 373 -5.78 -16.02 -25.28
N THR A 374 -5.96 -14.74 -24.93
CA THR A 374 -5.64 -14.21 -23.59
C THR A 374 -6.87 -13.69 -22.87
N ALA A 375 -7.50 -12.65 -23.42
CA ALA A 375 -8.58 -11.90 -22.80
C ALA A 375 -9.94 -12.62 -22.86
N LEU A 376 -10.31 -13.13 -24.04
CA LEU A 376 -11.62 -13.73 -24.26
C LEU A 376 -11.92 -14.92 -23.32
N PRO A 377 -10.99 -15.88 -23.09
CA PRO A 377 -11.26 -17.01 -22.20
C PRO A 377 -11.48 -16.58 -20.74
N LEU A 378 -10.79 -15.53 -20.29
CA LEU A 378 -10.95 -14.97 -18.93
C LEU A 378 -12.33 -14.32 -18.77
N LEU A 379 -12.79 -13.59 -19.81
CA LEU A 379 -14.13 -13.01 -19.83
C LEU A 379 -15.20 -14.10 -19.86
N GLU A 380 -15.09 -15.09 -20.75
CA GLU A 380 -16.05 -16.19 -20.89
C GLU A 380 -16.17 -17.05 -19.61
N GLY A 381 -15.08 -17.17 -18.85
CA GLY A 381 -15.06 -17.89 -17.58
C GLY A 381 -15.69 -17.13 -16.42
N SER A 382 -15.80 -15.80 -16.49
CA SER A 382 -16.15 -14.96 -15.34
C SER A 382 -17.45 -14.17 -15.52
N ILE A 383 -17.78 -13.77 -16.76
CA ILE A 383 -18.93 -12.92 -17.09
C ILE A 383 -19.63 -13.43 -18.35
N GLN A 384 -20.81 -12.88 -18.65
CA GLN A 384 -21.52 -13.24 -19.87
C GLN A 384 -20.92 -12.53 -21.10
N VAL A 385 -20.44 -13.29 -22.07
CA VAL A 385 -19.93 -12.76 -23.35
C VAL A 385 -20.91 -13.03 -24.48
N LEU A 386 -21.36 -11.98 -25.15
CA LEU A 386 -22.24 -12.02 -26.31
C LEU A 386 -21.43 -11.69 -27.57
N ALA A 387 -20.82 -12.72 -28.15
CA ALA A 387 -19.91 -12.63 -29.29
C ALA A 387 -20.57 -13.07 -30.61
N GLU A 388 -20.29 -12.37 -31.72
CA GLU A 388 -20.64 -12.85 -33.06
C GLU A 388 -19.79 -14.06 -33.50
N PRO A 389 -20.34 -15.02 -34.28
CA PRO A 389 -19.61 -16.22 -34.72
C PRO A 389 -18.34 -15.94 -35.53
N ALA A 390 -18.21 -14.74 -36.11
CA ALA A 390 -17.01 -14.33 -36.83
C ALA A 390 -15.75 -14.33 -35.95
N ILE A 391 -15.89 -14.26 -34.63
CA ILE A 391 -14.78 -14.31 -33.66
C ILE A 391 -14.13 -15.71 -33.65
N ASP A 392 -14.88 -16.77 -33.96
CA ASP A 392 -14.37 -18.15 -33.89
C ASP A 392 -13.21 -18.40 -34.84
N ALA A 393 -13.10 -17.63 -35.94
CA ALA A 393 -11.99 -17.70 -36.87
C ALA A 393 -10.63 -17.25 -36.26
N PHE A 394 -10.67 -16.49 -35.15
CA PHE A 394 -9.49 -15.99 -34.45
C PHE A 394 -9.16 -16.80 -33.19
N ARG A 395 -10.04 -17.72 -32.78
CA ARG A 395 -9.82 -18.54 -31.57
C ARG A 395 -8.56 -19.39 -31.72
N PRO A 396 -7.84 -19.65 -30.61
CA PRO A 396 -6.65 -20.49 -30.65
C PRO A 396 -6.95 -21.87 -31.24
N VAL A 397 -6.09 -22.31 -32.16
CA VAL A 397 -6.10 -23.66 -32.71
C VAL A 397 -4.77 -24.31 -32.36
N PRO A 398 -4.73 -25.57 -31.89
CA PRO A 398 -3.47 -26.25 -31.61
C PRO A 398 -2.55 -26.29 -32.85
N CYS A 399 -1.27 -25.97 -32.64
CA CYS A 399 -0.26 -26.05 -33.69
C CYS A 399 0.20 -27.50 -33.86
N ALA A 400 0.01 -28.06 -35.06
CA ALA A 400 0.62 -29.31 -35.47
C ALA A 400 1.81 -29.02 -36.40
N LEU A 401 2.96 -29.62 -36.12
CA LEU A 401 4.13 -29.51 -36.99
C LEU A 401 4.11 -30.64 -38.01
N GLU A 402 4.29 -30.32 -39.29
CA GLU A 402 4.43 -31.28 -40.37
C GLU A 402 5.78 -31.11 -41.07
N PHE A 403 6.49 -32.21 -41.27
CA PHE A 403 7.81 -32.23 -41.92
C PHE A 403 7.78 -33.14 -43.14
N TYR A 404 8.06 -32.58 -44.31
CA TYR A 404 8.06 -33.28 -45.60
C TYR A 404 9.48 -33.46 -46.08
N PHE A 405 9.94 -34.70 -46.10
CA PHE A 405 11.29 -35.08 -46.55
C PHE A 405 11.27 -35.58 -47.98
N ASP A 406 12.12 -35.00 -48.81
CA ASP A 406 12.31 -35.41 -50.19
C ASP A 406 13.80 -35.58 -50.54
N LYS A 407 14.08 -36.31 -51.63
CA LYS A 407 15.41 -36.56 -52.15
C LYS A 407 15.43 -36.40 -53.66
N ASN A 408 16.29 -35.51 -54.14
CA ASN A 408 16.66 -35.42 -55.54
C ASN A 408 18.08 -35.96 -55.79
N ALA A 409 18.57 -35.86 -57.02
CA ALA A 409 19.88 -36.41 -57.39
C ALA A 409 21.07 -35.78 -56.63
N ARG A 410 20.91 -34.59 -56.06
CA ARG A 410 21.99 -33.82 -55.43
C ARG A 410 21.79 -33.58 -53.93
N PHE A 411 20.56 -33.48 -53.49
CA PHE A 411 20.22 -33.05 -52.13
C PHE A 411 19.07 -33.85 -51.54
N VAL A 412 19.10 -33.95 -50.21
CA VAL A 412 17.93 -34.26 -49.38
C VAL A 412 17.38 -32.94 -48.85
N THR A 413 16.08 -32.72 -49.00
CA THR A 413 15.38 -31.49 -48.61
C THR A 413 14.33 -31.79 -47.55
N CYS A 414 14.03 -30.79 -46.70
CA CYS A 414 12.93 -30.86 -45.75
C CYS A 414 12.12 -29.56 -45.79
N ASP A 415 10.82 -29.68 -46.08
CA ASP A 415 9.86 -28.60 -45.91
C ASP A 415 9.12 -28.77 -44.59
N ALA A 416 9.11 -27.74 -43.75
CA ALA A 416 8.39 -27.75 -42.48
C ALA A 416 7.25 -26.74 -42.47
N PHE A 417 6.09 -27.21 -42.02
CA PHE A 417 4.87 -26.41 -41.91
C PHE A 417 4.33 -26.44 -40.47
N ALA A 418 3.80 -25.31 -40.04
CA ALA A 418 2.96 -25.18 -38.87
C ALA A 418 1.50 -25.15 -39.34
N VAL A 419 0.72 -26.11 -38.88
CA VAL A 419 -0.65 -26.36 -39.30
C VAL A 419 -1.59 -26.03 -38.16
N TYR A 420 -2.57 -25.19 -38.45
CA TYR A 420 -3.62 -24.77 -37.53
C TYR A 420 -4.97 -25.05 -38.20
N GLY A 421 -5.55 -26.22 -37.93
CA GLY A 421 -6.77 -26.68 -38.60
C GLY A 421 -6.52 -26.85 -40.11
N GLU A 422 -7.25 -26.10 -40.94
CA GLU A 422 -7.12 -26.18 -42.41
C GLU A 422 -6.00 -25.29 -42.98
N ARG A 423 -5.44 -24.39 -42.17
CA ARG A 423 -4.41 -23.44 -42.59
C ARG A 423 -3.02 -23.98 -42.30
N ARG A 424 -2.09 -23.76 -43.23
CA ARG A 424 -0.69 -24.17 -43.12
C ARG A 424 0.23 -22.99 -43.42
N TRP A 425 1.24 -22.79 -42.58
CA TRP A 425 2.29 -21.78 -42.78
C TRP A 425 3.65 -22.46 -42.82
N ARG A 426 4.48 -22.08 -43.79
CA ARG A 426 5.84 -22.61 -43.87
C ARG A 426 6.70 -21.97 -42.78
N ILE A 427 7.33 -22.80 -41.95
CA ILE A 427 8.17 -22.35 -40.82
C ILE A 427 9.49 -21.74 -41.32
N VAL A 428 9.91 -22.17 -42.52
CA VAL A 428 11.21 -21.86 -43.12
C VAL A 428 11.32 -20.39 -43.53
N ASP A 429 10.21 -19.73 -43.88
CA ASP A 429 10.21 -18.36 -44.40
C ASP A 429 10.41 -17.27 -43.32
N ASP A 430 9.78 -17.42 -42.15
CA ASP A 430 9.69 -16.34 -41.15
C ASP A 430 10.73 -16.42 -40.04
N ALA A 431 10.94 -17.61 -39.46
CA ALA A 431 11.75 -17.78 -38.26
C ALA A 431 13.25 -17.94 -38.56
N LEU A 432 13.60 -18.40 -39.77
CA LEU A 432 14.99 -18.64 -40.20
C LEU A 432 15.59 -17.45 -40.96
N ALA A 433 14.77 -16.64 -41.63
CA ALA A 433 15.23 -15.47 -42.39
C ALA A 433 15.77 -14.36 -41.48
N ALA A 434 15.10 -14.10 -40.34
CA ALA A 434 15.41 -12.98 -39.46
C ALA A 434 16.80 -13.09 -38.76
N PRO A 435 17.22 -14.24 -38.20
CA PRO A 435 18.56 -14.37 -37.62
C PRO A 435 19.69 -14.34 -38.66
N LEU A 436 19.40 -14.69 -39.92
CA LEU A 436 20.37 -14.79 -41.00
C LEU A 436 20.44 -13.53 -41.88
N SER A 437 19.66 -12.48 -41.58
CA SER A 437 19.56 -11.25 -42.38
C SER A 437 19.23 -11.49 -43.85
N LEU A 438 18.48 -12.56 -44.11
CA LEU A 438 18.05 -12.92 -45.46
C LEU A 438 16.76 -12.14 -45.81
N PRO A 439 16.53 -11.78 -47.09
CA PRO A 439 15.27 -11.19 -47.52
C PRO A 439 14.10 -12.08 -47.07
N ARG A 440 12.93 -11.52 -46.76
CA ARG A 440 11.72 -12.33 -46.57
C ARG A 440 11.16 -12.68 -47.94
N SER A 441 10.71 -13.92 -48.12
CA SER A 441 9.89 -14.30 -49.28
C SER A 441 8.68 -13.35 -49.38
N PRO A 442 8.27 -12.90 -50.58
CA PRO A 442 7.07 -12.08 -50.73
C PRO A 442 5.87 -12.87 -50.20
N ARG A 443 5.34 -12.47 -49.03
CA ARG A 443 4.11 -13.04 -48.52
C ARG A 443 2.98 -12.66 -49.48
N ALA A 444 2.06 -13.58 -49.76
CA ALA A 444 0.70 -13.12 -49.97
C ALA A 444 0.26 -12.52 -48.64
N GLU A 445 -0.02 -11.23 -48.59
CA GLU A 445 -0.74 -10.61 -47.46
C GLU A 445 -2.14 -11.25 -47.44
N ASP A 446 -2.22 -12.42 -46.81
CA ASP A 446 -3.49 -13.05 -46.51
C ASP A 446 -4.02 -12.40 -45.24
N ASP A 447 -4.64 -11.23 -45.41
CA ASP A 447 -5.35 -10.47 -44.36
C ASP A 447 -6.62 -11.18 -43.86
N SER A 448 -6.81 -12.45 -44.24
CA SER A 448 -7.95 -13.22 -43.78
C SER A 448 -7.79 -13.63 -42.31
N PRO A 449 -8.90 -13.65 -41.54
CA PRO A 449 -8.90 -14.06 -40.14
C PRO A 449 -8.19 -15.40 -39.91
N ALA A 450 -7.23 -15.41 -38.97
CA ALA A 450 -6.43 -16.57 -38.65
C ALA A 450 -6.20 -16.69 -37.13
N PRO A 451 -5.99 -17.90 -36.60
CA PRO A 451 -5.68 -18.12 -35.19
C PRO A 451 -4.31 -17.56 -34.81
N LEU A 452 -4.07 -17.39 -33.50
CA LEU A 452 -2.77 -16.93 -33.00
C LEU A 452 -1.70 -18.00 -33.28
N ARG A 453 -0.60 -17.58 -33.91
CA ARG A 453 0.54 -18.45 -34.18
C ARG A 453 1.31 -18.78 -32.90
N ASP A 454 1.51 -20.07 -32.64
CA ASP A 454 2.32 -20.58 -31.54
C ASP A 454 3.81 -20.45 -31.88
N ALA A 455 4.39 -19.30 -31.52
CA ALA A 455 5.79 -19.00 -31.74
C ALA A 455 6.74 -20.03 -31.08
N ARG A 456 6.32 -20.67 -29.98
CA ARG A 456 7.16 -21.65 -29.27
C ARG A 456 7.21 -22.98 -30.02
N ALA A 457 6.06 -23.47 -30.48
CA ALA A 457 5.99 -24.67 -31.31
C ALA A 457 6.72 -24.47 -32.64
N GLU A 458 6.49 -23.34 -33.31
CA GLU A 458 7.18 -23.01 -34.57
C GLU A 458 8.70 -22.90 -34.40
N ALA A 459 9.18 -22.26 -33.32
CA ALA A 459 10.59 -22.17 -33.01
C ALA A 459 11.22 -23.55 -32.74
N LYS A 460 10.49 -24.48 -32.13
CA LYS A 460 10.95 -25.87 -31.94
C LYS A 460 11.16 -26.57 -33.29
N GLY A 461 10.21 -26.44 -34.22
CA GLY A 461 10.34 -26.99 -35.58
C GLY A 461 11.52 -26.36 -36.34
N CYS A 462 11.65 -25.03 -36.24
CA CYS A 462 12.75 -24.26 -36.80
C CYS A 462 14.13 -24.73 -36.28
N ALA A 463 14.28 -24.92 -34.97
CA ALA A 463 15.51 -25.39 -34.35
C ALA A 463 15.89 -26.81 -34.78
N LEU A 464 14.90 -27.69 -35.02
CA LEU A 464 15.15 -29.01 -35.57
C LEU A 464 15.69 -28.95 -37.01
N LEU A 465 15.12 -28.08 -37.84
CA LEU A 465 15.64 -27.86 -39.20
C LEU A 465 17.08 -27.35 -39.16
N GLN A 466 17.40 -26.31 -38.39
CA GLN A 466 18.77 -25.77 -38.28
C GLN A 466 19.79 -26.79 -37.77
N ARG A 467 19.34 -27.74 -36.95
CA ARG A 467 20.22 -28.76 -36.37
C ARG A 467 20.62 -29.84 -37.37
N TYR A 468 19.72 -30.21 -38.27
CA TYR A 468 19.88 -31.36 -39.17
C TYR A 468 20.07 -30.98 -40.64
N PHE A 469 19.72 -29.75 -41.01
CA PHE A 469 19.82 -29.24 -42.37
C PHE A 469 20.60 -27.94 -42.44
N THR A 470 21.27 -27.72 -43.58
CA THR A 470 21.77 -26.41 -43.94
C THR A 470 20.62 -25.61 -44.53
N VAL A 471 20.31 -24.46 -43.91
CA VAL A 471 19.29 -23.55 -44.40
C VAL A 471 19.96 -22.49 -45.24
N GLU A 472 19.58 -22.39 -46.51
CA GLU A 472 20.18 -21.44 -47.44
C GLU A 472 19.17 -20.84 -48.40
N TYR A 473 19.53 -19.65 -48.89
CA TYR A 473 18.78 -18.95 -49.93
C TYR A 473 19.11 -19.56 -51.29
N VAL A 474 18.09 -19.99 -52.02
CA VAL A 474 18.26 -20.52 -53.37
C VAL A 474 17.56 -19.58 -54.35
N ASN A 475 18.34 -19.06 -55.29
CA ASN A 475 17.80 -18.31 -56.42
C ASN A 475 17.70 -19.29 -57.60
N ASP A 476 16.53 -19.89 -57.78
CA ASP A 476 16.22 -20.63 -58.99
C ASP A 476 15.36 -19.73 -59.90
N SER A 477 15.58 -19.88 -61.20
CA SER A 477 15.39 -18.95 -62.32
C SER A 477 14.07 -18.15 -62.42
N GLU A 478 13.07 -18.39 -61.55
CA GLU A 478 11.78 -17.69 -61.53
C GLU A 478 11.22 -17.43 -60.11
N ARG A 479 11.87 -17.86 -59.01
CA ARG A 479 11.38 -17.62 -57.63
C ARG A 479 12.50 -17.66 -56.60
N LEU A 480 12.60 -16.60 -55.80
CA LEU A 480 13.44 -16.54 -54.59
C LEU A 480 12.79 -17.40 -53.49
N ASP A 481 13.52 -18.37 -52.94
CA ASP A 481 13.02 -19.26 -51.88
C ASP A 481 14.09 -19.66 -50.85
N ILE A 482 13.65 -19.94 -49.62
CA ILE A 482 14.50 -20.45 -48.53
C ILE A 482 14.31 -21.96 -48.44
N VAL A 483 15.41 -22.72 -48.52
CA VAL A 483 15.36 -24.19 -48.55
C VAL A 483 16.26 -24.77 -47.45
N ALA A 484 15.75 -25.75 -46.71
CA ALA A 484 16.53 -26.57 -45.80
C ALA A 484 17.00 -27.84 -46.53
N ARG A 485 18.31 -27.98 -46.77
CA ARG A 485 18.87 -29.11 -47.54
C ARG A 485 20.25 -29.57 -47.06
N ILE A 486 20.56 -30.83 -47.33
CA ILE A 486 21.90 -31.42 -47.16
C ILE A 486 22.32 -32.17 -48.43
N PRO A 487 23.63 -32.27 -48.74
CA PRO A 487 24.10 -33.04 -49.89
C PRO A 487 23.72 -34.52 -49.79
N ALA A 488 23.21 -35.10 -50.88
CA ALA A 488 22.85 -36.52 -50.93
C ALA A 488 24.06 -37.46 -50.84
N THR A 489 25.27 -36.93 -51.05
CA THR A 489 26.56 -37.63 -50.93
C THR A 489 27.31 -37.32 -49.63
N GLY A 490 26.69 -36.58 -48.70
CA GLY A 490 27.32 -36.17 -47.45
C GLY A 490 27.09 -37.21 -46.35
N ASP A 491 27.99 -38.18 -46.23
CA ASP A 491 27.82 -39.37 -45.38
C ASP A 491 27.50 -39.04 -43.91
N ASP A 492 28.22 -38.09 -43.29
CA ASP A 492 28.04 -37.77 -41.86
C ASP A 492 26.73 -37.04 -41.56
N ALA A 493 26.36 -36.04 -42.38
CA ALA A 493 25.13 -35.27 -42.19
C ALA A 493 23.90 -36.12 -42.48
N LEU A 494 23.96 -36.96 -43.51
CA LEU A 494 22.91 -37.90 -43.87
C LEU A 494 22.76 -38.98 -42.80
N ALA A 495 23.85 -39.56 -42.30
CA ALA A 495 23.81 -40.53 -41.21
C ALA A 495 23.20 -39.93 -39.93
N ASN A 496 23.57 -38.71 -39.55
CA ASN A 496 23.01 -38.02 -38.38
C ASN A 496 21.50 -37.79 -38.52
N LEU A 497 21.02 -37.46 -39.73
CA LEU A 497 19.60 -37.34 -40.02
C LEU A 497 18.86 -38.69 -39.91
N LEU A 498 19.38 -39.75 -40.54
CA LEU A 498 18.73 -41.06 -40.63
C LEU A 498 18.72 -41.82 -39.28
N PHE A 499 19.85 -41.84 -38.56
CA PHE A 499 20.02 -42.65 -37.34
C PHE A 499 19.61 -41.94 -36.04
N GLY A 500 19.17 -40.68 -36.10
CA GLY A 500 18.72 -39.96 -34.92
C GLY A 500 17.84 -38.74 -35.18
N GLY A 501 18.02 -38.04 -36.30
CA GLY A 501 17.22 -36.88 -36.67
C GLY A 501 15.74 -37.21 -36.88
N LEU A 502 15.43 -38.23 -37.69
CA LEU A 502 14.04 -38.60 -38.01
C LEU A 502 13.20 -38.93 -36.77
N ALA A 503 13.78 -39.56 -35.75
CA ALA A 503 13.09 -39.83 -34.49
C ALA A 503 12.69 -38.54 -33.76
N LYS A 504 13.57 -37.53 -33.76
CA LYS A 504 13.28 -36.23 -33.14
C LYS A 504 12.25 -35.42 -33.92
N PHE A 505 12.23 -35.53 -35.25
CA PHE A 505 11.17 -34.93 -36.06
C PHE A 505 9.81 -35.59 -35.78
N ARG A 506 9.76 -36.92 -35.68
CA ARG A 506 8.53 -37.65 -35.31
C ARG A 506 8.04 -37.36 -33.89
N GLU A 507 8.95 -37.07 -32.95
CA GLU A 507 8.58 -36.64 -31.60
C GLU A 507 8.03 -35.20 -31.59
N ALA A 508 8.47 -34.36 -32.52
CA ALA A 508 8.04 -32.98 -32.60
C ALA A 508 6.77 -32.76 -33.44
N GLY A 509 6.48 -33.64 -34.40
CA GLY A 509 5.34 -33.52 -35.30
C GLY A 509 5.20 -34.71 -36.26
N GLU A 510 4.31 -34.57 -37.24
CA GLU A 510 4.10 -35.57 -38.27
C GLU A 510 5.19 -35.51 -39.34
N VAL A 511 5.61 -36.69 -39.80
CA VAL A 511 6.71 -36.82 -40.77
C VAL A 511 6.20 -37.54 -42.01
N PHE A 512 6.32 -36.87 -43.15
CA PHE A 512 5.97 -37.36 -44.47
C PHE A 512 7.24 -37.56 -45.28
N THR A 513 7.34 -38.69 -45.98
CA THR A 513 8.50 -39.04 -46.80
C THR A 513 8.06 -39.37 -48.22
N THR A 514 8.90 -39.02 -49.20
CA THR A 514 8.68 -39.46 -50.59
C THR A 514 9.30 -40.84 -50.83
N PRO A 515 8.83 -41.61 -51.84
CA PRO A 515 9.44 -42.89 -52.20
C PRO A 515 10.94 -42.79 -52.57
N ALA A 516 11.39 -41.62 -53.02
CA ALA A 516 12.80 -41.36 -53.32
C ALA A 516 13.64 -41.25 -52.04
N PHE A 517 13.07 -40.67 -50.98
CA PHE A 517 13.67 -40.61 -49.65
C PHE A 517 13.63 -41.95 -48.94
N ASP A 518 12.53 -42.71 -49.04
CA ASP A 518 12.38 -44.03 -48.39
C ASP A 518 13.46 -45.04 -48.79
N ARG A 519 13.97 -44.97 -50.03
CA ARG A 519 15.09 -45.78 -50.52
C ARG A 519 16.42 -45.52 -49.80
N LEU A 520 16.52 -44.47 -48.98
CA LEU A 520 17.68 -44.22 -48.11
C LEU A 520 17.53 -44.86 -46.73
N ILE A 521 16.31 -45.22 -46.34
CA ILE A 521 15.98 -45.77 -45.02
C ILE A 521 15.86 -47.30 -45.08
N SER A 522 15.55 -47.86 -46.25
CA SER A 522 15.57 -49.30 -46.56
C SER A 522 16.98 -49.81 -46.80
#